data_AF-A0AAV2H649-F1
#
_entry.id   AF-A0AAV2H649-F1
#
_cell.length_a   1.000
_cell.length_b   1.000
_cell.length_c   1.000
_cell.angle_alpha   90.00
_cell.angle_beta   90.00
_cell.angle_gamma   90.00
#
_symmetry.space_group_name_H-M   'P 1'
#
loop_
_entity.id
_entity.type
_entity.pdbx_description
1 polymer ?
#
loop_
_entity_poly.entity_id
_entity_poly.type
_entity_poly.pdbx_seq_one_letter_code
_entity_poly.pdbx_strand_id
1 'polypeptide(L)'
;NAYGIVDYFWTITGEPNTVVSLTLSNFKMPSSVWCSNELTIYDGNEKNSRLIGRYCGSDMPRLIRTTGNVLHMTLKNHYVVSDCFTGNYSVHACRPLTFGPSCMRTCQCLTAGTDFCDNINGFCSCKPGWTGRDCSKDVNECRSARNYNCPINSVC
;
A
#
# COMPACT_ATOMS: atom_id res chain seq x y z
N ASN A 1 -15.26 42.45 -4.77
CA ASN A 1 -15.72 41.36 -3.89
C ASN A 1 -14.84 40.14 -4.15
N ALA A 2 -13.94 39.85 -3.21
CA ALA A 2 -12.92 38.81 -3.35
C ALA A 2 -13.56 37.43 -3.29
N TYR A 3 -13.47 36.66 -4.38
CA TYR A 3 -13.77 35.24 -4.39
C TYR A 3 -12.69 34.54 -3.54
N GLY A 4 -13.06 34.07 -2.35
CA GLY A 4 -12.12 33.39 -1.45
C GLY A 4 -11.83 31.98 -1.96
N ILE A 5 -10.54 31.64 -2.04
CA ILE A 5 -10.07 30.27 -2.29
C ILE A 5 -10.45 29.41 -1.09
N VAL A 6 -11.13 28.29 -1.32
CA VAL A 6 -11.41 27.31 -0.25
C VAL A 6 -10.48 26.12 -0.43
N ASP A 7 -9.59 25.93 0.53
CA ASP A 7 -8.70 24.78 0.61
C ASP A 7 -9.28 23.75 1.58
N TYR A 8 -9.62 22.57 1.06
CA TYR A 8 -9.98 21.41 1.88
C TYR A 8 -8.79 20.47 2.01
N PHE A 9 -8.70 19.77 3.14
CA PHE A 9 -7.70 18.73 3.31
C PHE A 9 -8.28 17.54 4.06
N TRP A 10 -7.73 16.36 3.75
CA TRP A 10 -8.04 15.12 4.43
C TRP A 10 -6.74 14.37 4.71
N THR A 11 -6.67 13.76 5.89
CA THR A 11 -5.59 12.85 6.25
C THR A 11 -6.20 11.50 6.57
N ILE A 12 -5.76 10.47 5.86
CA ILE A 12 -6.15 9.08 6.08
C ILE A 12 -4.96 8.38 6.74
N THR A 13 -5.19 7.83 7.94
CA THR A 13 -4.18 7.11 8.71
C THR A 13 -4.62 5.67 8.91
N GLY A 14 -3.88 4.73 8.32
CA GLY A 14 -4.01 3.30 8.60
C GLY A 14 -3.20 2.88 9.82
N GLU A 15 -3.32 1.61 10.18
CA GLU A 15 -2.55 0.99 11.24
C GLU A 15 -1.04 1.02 10.96
N PRO A 16 -0.17 0.95 11.98
CA PRO A 16 1.27 0.84 11.77
C PRO A 16 1.64 -0.32 10.82
N ASN A 17 2.66 -0.12 9.99
CA ASN A 17 3.15 -1.12 9.02
C ASN A 17 2.11 -1.51 7.93
N THR A 18 1.16 -0.63 7.65
CA THR A 18 0.23 -0.75 6.53
C THR A 18 0.47 0.36 5.51
N VAL A 19 -0.19 0.24 4.36
CA VAL A 19 -0.24 1.28 3.34
C VAL A 19 -1.68 1.58 2.94
N VAL A 20 -1.92 2.82 2.54
CA VAL A 20 -3.22 3.33 2.11
C VAL A 20 -3.28 3.31 0.59
N SER A 21 -4.32 2.71 0.04
CA SER A 21 -4.65 2.80 -1.38
C SER A 21 -5.93 3.61 -1.54
N LEU A 22 -5.91 4.59 -2.45
CA LEU A 22 -7.06 5.44 -2.78
C LEU A 22 -7.54 5.09 -4.18
N THR A 23 -8.84 4.81 -4.31
CA THR A 23 -9.48 4.60 -5.60
C THR A 23 -10.55 5.66 -5.80
N LEU A 24 -10.41 6.45 -6.85
CA LEU A 24 -11.43 7.41 -7.25
C LEU A 24 -12.40 6.72 -8.20
N SER A 25 -13.69 6.80 -7.91
CA SER A 25 -14.77 6.30 -8.77
C SER A 25 -15.33 7.40 -9.66
N ASN A 26 -15.21 8.65 -9.24
CA ASN A 26 -15.56 9.82 -10.02
C ASN A 26 -14.52 10.91 -9.74
N PHE A 27 -14.01 11.54 -10.79
CA PHE A 27 -13.10 12.68 -10.68
C PHE A 27 -13.42 13.67 -11.78
N LYS A 28 -14.01 14.80 -11.39
CA LYS A 28 -14.25 15.91 -12.29
C LYS A 28 -13.86 17.19 -11.58
N MET A 29 -12.88 17.86 -12.15
CA MET A 29 -12.43 19.19 -11.75
C MET A 29 -12.45 20.10 -12.98
N PRO A 30 -12.66 21.41 -12.80
CA PRO A 30 -12.60 22.35 -13.91
C PRO A 30 -11.24 22.28 -14.60
N SER A 31 -11.22 21.84 -15.85
CA SER A 31 -10.00 21.84 -16.65
C SER A 31 -9.63 23.29 -16.98
N SER A 32 -8.42 23.69 -16.60
CA SER A 32 -7.86 25.01 -16.91
C SER A 32 -6.39 24.85 -17.24
N VAL A 33 -5.86 25.74 -18.08
CA VAL A 33 -4.44 25.75 -18.49
C VAL A 33 -3.51 25.77 -17.28
N TRP A 34 -3.95 26.38 -16.18
CA TRP A 34 -3.18 26.53 -14.95
C TRP A 34 -3.60 25.58 -13.83
N CYS A 35 -4.53 24.65 -14.10
CA CYS A 35 -5.00 23.67 -13.11
C CYS A 35 -5.40 24.34 -11.78
N SER A 36 -6.09 25.50 -11.85
CA SER A 36 -6.37 26.35 -10.69
C SER A 36 -7.23 25.67 -9.62
N ASN A 37 -7.97 24.63 -10.02
CA ASN A 37 -8.61 23.68 -9.12
C ASN A 37 -7.83 22.37 -9.20
N GLU A 38 -7.12 22.01 -8.14
CA GLU A 38 -6.26 20.83 -8.11
C GLU A 38 -6.51 19.98 -6.86
N LEU A 39 -6.62 18.67 -7.06
CA LEU A 39 -6.47 17.67 -6.00
C LEU A 39 -5.00 17.27 -5.96
N THR A 40 -4.33 17.55 -4.85
CA THR A 40 -2.95 17.15 -4.61
C THR A 40 -2.90 16.05 -3.56
N ILE A 41 -2.11 15.00 -3.81
CA ILE A 41 -2.00 13.84 -2.93
C ILE A 41 -0.54 13.61 -2.55
N TYR A 42 -0.32 13.38 -1.26
CA TYR A 42 0.98 13.22 -0.62
C TYR A 42 1.05 11.88 0.12
N ASP A 43 2.23 11.27 0.08
CA ASP A 43 2.62 10.07 0.81
C ASP A 43 3.25 10.49 2.14
N GLY A 44 2.42 10.62 3.17
CA GLY A 44 2.77 11.17 4.48
C GLY A 44 1.62 11.98 5.10
N ASN A 45 1.91 12.71 6.18
CA ASN A 45 0.91 13.38 7.02
C ASN A 45 0.70 14.87 6.69
N GLU A 46 1.52 15.45 5.83
CA GLU A 46 1.56 16.90 5.60
C GLU A 46 1.86 17.27 4.13
N LYS A 47 1.68 18.56 3.79
CA LYS A 47 1.96 19.13 2.46
C LYS A 47 3.46 19.09 2.06
N ASN A 48 4.36 18.93 3.02
CA ASN A 48 5.81 18.77 2.80
C ASN A 48 6.21 17.31 2.49
N SER A 49 5.28 16.36 2.67
CA SER A 49 5.52 14.95 2.45
C SER A 49 5.72 14.65 0.96
N ARG A 50 6.18 13.44 0.63
CA ARG A 50 6.47 13.06 -0.75
C ARG A 50 5.22 13.20 -1.63
N LEU A 51 5.30 14.02 -2.67
CA LEU A 51 4.19 14.21 -3.62
C LEU A 51 3.95 12.92 -4.43
N ILE A 52 2.71 12.41 -4.40
CA ILE A 52 2.27 11.33 -5.30
C ILE A 52 1.85 11.92 -6.65
N GLY A 53 1.03 12.97 -6.62
CA GLY A 53 0.56 13.59 -7.85
C GLY A 53 -0.37 14.79 -7.61
N ARG A 54 -0.58 15.55 -8.69
CA ARG A 54 -1.54 16.65 -8.80
C ARG A 54 -2.50 16.35 -9.93
N TYR A 55 -3.78 16.54 -9.68
CA TYR A 55 -4.85 16.10 -10.57
C TYR A 55 -5.87 17.23 -10.77
N CYS A 56 -6.25 17.45 -12.04
CA CYS A 56 -7.34 18.33 -12.45
C CYS A 56 -7.92 17.86 -13.78
N GLY A 57 -9.01 18.50 -14.22
CA GLY A 57 -9.76 18.02 -15.37
C GLY A 57 -10.55 16.75 -15.05
N SER A 58 -10.63 15.85 -16.02
CA SER A 58 -11.39 14.59 -15.93
C SER A 58 -10.50 13.34 -16.02
N ASP A 59 -9.18 13.51 -16.07
CA ASP A 59 -8.25 12.40 -16.19
C ASP A 59 -8.10 11.71 -14.83
N MET A 60 -8.76 10.56 -14.72
CA MET A 60 -8.77 9.77 -13.51
C MET A 60 -7.36 9.22 -13.22
N PRO A 61 -6.82 9.40 -12.00
CA PRO A 61 -5.51 8.86 -11.65
C PRO A 61 -5.47 7.34 -11.79
N ARG A 62 -4.33 6.79 -12.23
CA ARG A 62 -4.04 5.37 -12.00
C ARG A 62 -3.97 5.10 -10.48
N LEU A 63 -4.14 3.84 -10.06
CA LEU A 63 -4.16 3.41 -8.66
C LEU A 63 -3.16 4.20 -7.79
N ILE A 64 -3.68 4.97 -6.84
CA ILE A 64 -2.90 5.75 -5.89
C ILE A 64 -2.62 4.87 -4.67
N ARG A 65 -1.34 4.67 -4.36
CA ARG A 65 -0.90 3.87 -3.21
C ARG A 65 0.28 4.53 -2.53
N THR A 66 0.19 4.73 -1.22
CA THR A 66 1.27 5.24 -0.38
C THR A 66 2.35 4.19 -0.14
N THR A 67 3.52 4.64 0.32
CA THR A 67 4.55 3.77 0.89
C THR A 67 4.38 3.61 2.38
N GLY A 68 3.83 4.62 3.07
CA GLY A 68 3.51 4.61 4.50
C GLY A 68 2.03 4.38 4.83
N ASN A 69 1.72 4.41 6.12
CA ASN A 69 0.36 4.27 6.63
C ASN A 69 -0.44 5.59 6.60
N VAL A 70 0.11 6.67 6.05
CA VAL A 70 -0.56 7.97 6.03
C VAL A 70 -0.64 8.51 4.61
N LEU A 71 -1.84 8.92 4.21
CA LEU A 71 -2.11 9.65 2.97
C LEU A 71 -2.67 11.02 3.35
N HIS A 72 -2.04 12.09 2.87
CA HIS A 72 -2.57 13.44 3.00
C HIS A 72 -2.99 13.94 1.63
N MET A 73 -4.18 14.53 1.52
CA MET A 73 -4.68 15.11 0.28
C MET A 73 -5.26 16.49 0.51
N THR A 74 -5.08 17.37 -0.47
CA THR A 74 -5.55 18.75 -0.41
C THR A 74 -6.28 19.09 -1.69
N LEU A 75 -7.48 19.65 -1.57
CA LEU A 75 -8.25 20.17 -2.68
C LEU A 75 -8.22 21.69 -2.63
N LYS A 76 -7.66 22.31 -3.65
CA LYS A 76 -7.78 23.75 -3.86
C LYS A 76 -8.99 24.01 -4.75
N ASN A 77 -9.95 24.80 -4.27
CA ASN A 77 -11.09 25.21 -5.08
C ASN A 77 -11.21 26.73 -5.14
N HIS A 78 -11.00 27.27 -6.34
CA HIS A 78 -11.03 28.69 -6.65
C HIS A 78 -12.44 29.16 -7.09
N TYR A 79 -13.39 28.23 -7.34
CA TYR A 79 -14.75 28.56 -7.81
C TYR A 79 -15.83 27.65 -7.23
N VAL A 80 -16.91 28.24 -6.72
CA VAL A 80 -18.04 27.53 -6.11
C VAL A 80 -18.95 26.94 -7.22
N VAL A 81 -18.57 25.82 -7.84
CA VAL A 81 -19.46 25.03 -8.72
C VAL A 81 -19.15 23.53 -8.65
N SER A 82 -20.24 22.75 -8.76
CA SER A 82 -20.52 21.29 -8.73
C SER A 82 -19.47 20.22 -9.05
N ASP A 83 -18.23 20.57 -9.36
CA ASP A 83 -17.17 19.63 -9.68
C ASP A 83 -16.58 19.04 -8.40
N CYS A 84 -16.47 17.72 -8.36
CA CYS A 84 -16.14 16.96 -7.16
C CYS A 84 -15.39 15.68 -7.50
N PHE A 85 -14.84 15.06 -6.46
CA PHE A 85 -14.34 13.70 -6.55
C PHE A 85 -15.13 12.80 -5.61
N THR A 86 -15.29 11.55 -5.99
CA THR A 86 -15.81 10.50 -5.13
C THR A 86 -14.86 9.33 -5.23
N GLY A 87 -14.60 8.69 -4.10
CA GLY A 87 -13.69 7.57 -4.02
C GLY A 87 -13.81 6.84 -2.71
N ASN A 88 -13.11 5.73 -2.64
CA ASN A 88 -12.93 4.97 -1.41
C ASN A 88 -11.43 4.81 -1.13
N TYR A 89 -11.12 4.44 0.10
CA TYR A 89 -9.77 4.05 0.48
C TYR A 89 -9.79 2.67 1.12
N SER A 90 -8.67 1.99 1.00
CA SER A 90 -8.44 0.70 1.64
C SER A 90 -7.04 0.68 2.26
N VAL A 91 -6.94 0.03 3.41
CA VAL A 91 -5.68 -0.17 4.13
C VAL A 91 -5.22 -1.60 3.88
N HIS A 92 -3.94 -1.76 3.51
CA HIS A 92 -3.36 -3.04 3.19
C HIS A 92 -2.07 -3.25 3.94
N ALA A 93 -1.74 -4.50 4.24
CA ALA A 93 -0.37 -4.86 4.60
C ALA A 93 0.63 -4.42 3.51
N CYS A 94 1.91 -4.38 3.89
CA CYS A 94 3.01 -4.16 2.96
C CYS A 94 2.94 -5.11 1.76
N ARG A 95 3.61 -4.72 0.65
CA ARG A 95 3.73 -5.62 -0.50
C ARG A 95 4.40 -6.93 -0.05
N PRO A 96 4.12 -8.07 -0.70
CA PRO A 96 4.79 -9.32 -0.38
C PRO A 96 6.31 -9.12 -0.30
N LEU A 97 6.93 -9.74 0.71
CA LEU A 97 8.37 -9.64 1.00
C LEU A 97 8.86 -8.25 1.43
N THR A 98 7.98 -7.34 1.85
CA THR A 98 8.38 -6.07 2.48
C THR A 98 7.73 -5.91 3.84
N PHE A 99 8.42 -5.22 4.76
CA PHE A 99 7.98 -5.08 6.14
C PHE A 99 8.52 -3.81 6.80
N GLY A 100 7.99 -3.54 8.00
CA GLY A 100 8.38 -2.43 8.86
C GLY A 100 7.81 -1.08 8.41
N PRO A 101 8.31 0.01 9.01
CA PRO A 101 7.82 1.35 8.74
C PRO A 101 7.92 1.71 7.26
N SER A 102 6.81 2.18 6.70
CA SER A 102 6.66 2.51 5.28
C SER A 102 7.10 1.42 4.30
N CYS A 103 7.04 0.15 4.73
CA CYS A 103 7.42 -1.02 3.94
C CYS A 103 8.84 -0.91 3.33
N MET A 104 9.75 -0.20 4.00
CA MET A 104 11.09 0.08 3.47
C MET A 104 12.07 -1.08 3.64
N ARG A 105 11.73 -2.10 4.44
CA ARG A 105 12.60 -3.26 4.68
C ARG A 105 12.15 -4.42 3.82
N THR A 106 13.11 -5.19 3.31
CA THR A 106 12.84 -6.39 2.52
C THR A 106 13.03 -7.64 3.38
N CYS A 107 12.07 -8.54 3.35
CA CYS A 107 12.16 -9.83 4.02
C CYS A 107 13.25 -10.68 3.38
N GLN A 108 14.05 -11.36 4.21
CA GLN A 108 15.13 -12.24 3.74
C GLN A 108 14.64 -13.68 3.46
N CYS A 109 13.34 -13.86 3.25
CA CYS A 109 12.74 -15.17 3.07
C CYS A 109 12.99 -15.73 1.65
N LEU A 110 13.21 -17.04 1.53
CA LEU A 110 13.20 -17.75 0.26
C LEU A 110 11.76 -17.83 -0.25
N THR A 111 11.46 -17.15 -1.36
CA THR A 111 10.10 -17.06 -1.93
C THR A 111 9.49 -18.43 -2.27
N ALA A 112 10.31 -19.42 -2.64
CA ALA A 112 9.85 -20.76 -2.96
C ALA A 112 9.22 -21.47 -1.75
N GLY A 113 9.91 -21.44 -0.60
CA GLY A 113 9.51 -22.12 0.63
C GLY A 113 8.68 -21.30 1.61
N THR A 114 8.47 -20.01 1.32
CA THR A 114 7.75 -19.09 2.22
C THR A 114 6.28 -19.00 1.83
N ASP A 115 5.40 -19.14 2.83
CA ASP A 115 3.96 -18.95 2.70
C ASP A 115 3.61 -17.46 2.75
N PHE A 116 4.03 -16.77 3.82
CA PHE A 116 3.96 -15.31 3.90
C PHE A 116 5.11 -14.73 4.74
N CYS A 117 5.43 -13.46 4.48
CA CYS A 117 6.29 -12.66 5.33
C CYS A 117 5.45 -11.70 6.18
N ASP A 118 5.69 -11.69 7.49
CA ASP A 118 5.06 -10.77 8.42
C ASP A 118 5.48 -9.32 8.12
N ASN A 119 4.49 -8.44 7.91
CA ASN A 119 4.70 -7.05 7.53
C ASN A 119 5.22 -6.17 8.67
N ILE A 120 5.21 -6.64 9.91
CA ILE A 120 5.67 -5.89 11.10
C ILE A 120 7.14 -6.19 11.36
N ASN A 121 7.51 -7.47 11.46
CA ASN A 121 8.82 -7.89 11.93
C ASN A 121 9.67 -8.62 10.88
N GLY A 122 9.10 -8.96 9.71
CA GLY A 122 9.82 -9.62 8.63
C GLY A 122 10.02 -11.12 8.82
N PHE A 123 9.32 -11.73 9.78
CA PHE A 123 9.35 -13.16 10.03
C PHE A 123 8.74 -13.94 8.87
N CYS A 124 9.39 -15.04 8.49
CA CYS A 124 8.97 -15.90 7.41
C CYS A 124 8.13 -17.06 7.96
N SER A 125 6.85 -17.10 7.60
CA SER A 125 6.05 -18.31 7.79
C SER A 125 6.35 -19.28 6.64
N CYS A 126 6.79 -20.49 6.96
CA CYS A 126 7.19 -21.46 5.95
C CYS A 126 6.00 -22.30 5.47
N LYS A 127 6.01 -22.64 4.18
CA LYS A 127 5.09 -23.64 3.62
C LYS A 127 5.34 -25.01 4.27
N PRO A 128 4.35 -25.93 4.24
CA PRO A 128 4.58 -27.33 4.59
C PRO A 128 5.81 -27.89 3.83
N GLY A 129 6.66 -28.63 4.53
CA GLY A 129 7.92 -29.14 3.98
C GLY A 129 9.11 -28.16 4.05
N TRP A 130 8.92 -26.93 4.53
CA TRP A 130 10.01 -25.95 4.66
C TRP A 130 10.20 -25.49 6.11
N THR A 131 11.45 -25.22 6.47
CA THR A 131 11.86 -24.75 7.79
C THR A 131 13.07 -23.82 7.72
N GLY A 132 13.53 -23.36 8.89
CA GLY A 132 14.56 -22.33 9.02
C GLY A 132 13.98 -20.92 9.09
N ARG A 133 14.84 -19.95 9.40
CA ARG A 133 14.44 -18.54 9.58
C ARG A 133 13.94 -17.90 8.29
N ASP A 134 14.49 -18.32 7.16
CA ASP A 134 14.23 -17.84 5.81
C ASP A 134 13.47 -18.88 4.96
N CYS A 135 13.00 -19.97 5.56
CA CYS A 135 12.35 -21.07 4.85
C CYS A 135 13.20 -21.64 3.70
N SER A 136 14.53 -21.63 3.84
CA SER A 136 15.46 -22.21 2.86
C SER A 136 15.75 -23.68 3.07
N LYS A 137 15.38 -24.25 4.23
CA LYS A 137 15.68 -25.63 4.58
C LYS A 137 14.47 -26.50 4.30
N ASP A 138 14.65 -27.46 3.41
CA ASP A 138 13.67 -28.52 3.19
C ASP A 138 13.60 -29.45 4.43
N VAL A 139 12.39 -29.77 4.86
CA VAL A 139 12.14 -30.65 6.00
C VAL A 139 12.18 -32.07 5.51
N ASN A 140 13.14 -32.86 5.96
CA ASN A 140 13.12 -34.29 5.69
C ASN A 140 12.08 -34.98 6.59
N GLU A 141 10.85 -35.15 6.09
CA GLU A 141 9.77 -35.80 6.84
C GLU A 141 10.05 -37.28 7.13
N CYS A 142 10.92 -37.91 6.33
CA CYS A 142 11.34 -39.30 6.51
C CYS A 142 12.15 -39.51 7.79
N ARG A 143 12.86 -38.49 8.30
CA ARG A 143 13.57 -38.58 9.59
C ARG A 143 12.65 -38.54 10.81
N SER A 144 11.47 -37.94 10.67
CA SER A 144 10.48 -37.84 11.74
C SER A 144 9.48 -39.00 11.73
N ALA A 145 9.34 -39.70 10.60
CA ALA A 145 8.54 -40.90 10.48
C ALA A 145 9.21 -42.08 11.20
N ARG A 146 8.72 -42.46 12.39
CA ARG A 146 9.23 -43.60 13.18
C ARG A 146 9.14 -44.97 12.50
N ASN A 147 8.62 -45.05 11.27
CA ASN A 147 8.35 -46.29 10.54
C ASN A 147 8.75 -46.27 9.05
N TYR A 148 9.67 -45.39 8.60
CA TYR A 148 10.19 -45.32 7.22
C TYR A 148 9.14 -45.13 6.09
N ASN A 149 7.84 -45.08 6.40
CA ASN A 149 6.80 -44.70 5.47
C ASN A 149 6.70 -43.17 5.44
N CYS A 150 7.37 -42.56 4.46
CA CYS A 150 7.20 -41.13 4.20
C CYS A 150 5.81 -40.86 3.61
N PRO A 151 5.13 -39.77 3.98
CA PRO A 151 3.85 -39.40 3.38
C PRO A 151 3.97 -39.22 1.86
N ILE A 152 2.91 -39.53 1.11
CA ILE A 152 2.83 -39.25 -0.33
C ILE A 152 3.14 -37.76 -0.57
N ASN A 153 4.09 -37.47 -1.47
CA ASN A 153 4.69 -36.16 -1.81
C ASN A 153 5.87 -35.67 -0.96
N SER A 154 6.55 -36.54 -0.22
CA SER A 154 7.86 -36.22 0.37
C SER A 154 8.95 -36.19 -0.71
N VAL A 155 9.78 -35.14 -0.70
CA VAL A 155 10.96 -35.02 -1.57
C VAL A 155 12.19 -35.30 -0.71
N CYS A 156 13.01 -36.28 -1.11
CA CYS A 156 14.23 -36.69 -0.42
C CYS A 156 15.48 -36.06 -1.05
#